data_AF-A0A8J2SLE5-F1
#
_entry.id   AF-A0A8J2SLE5-F1
#
_cell.length_a   1.000
_cell.length_b   1.000
_cell.length_c   1.000
_cell.angle_alpha   90.00
_cell.angle_beta   90.00
_cell.angle_gamma   90.00
#
_symmetry.space_group_name_H-M   'P 1'
#
loop_
_entity.id
_entity.type
_entity.pdbx_description
1 polymer ?
#
loop_
_entity_poly.entity_id
_entity_poly.type
_entity_poly.pdbx_seq_one_letter_code
_entity_poly.pdbx_strand_id
1 'polypeptide(L)'
;MRVVVLAAVAATAAVGLRTQYADYDKLCKATANGTVPEAQTHRRKKVLLNLHFQHGAGTYFCHLAKVNCERVWGSACNHYGDGGTSPHHIIVRDCAERRHEITVSKPSFVGLERGILSGEWCPDLYDYVVIVREPVSRHLSRRVIWGTNKKILDALRELLPLVGPPGAAGAVAPADVGRRDSILSRLRDAEEAAQVAQLDNFYTRALAANTSVYEGAFGATCTSDLDTALARLETFKFVTSLDYINDHTADARRLFRHSVLGWTNFSNAAINEHHAGEKAPTDILSTAELALLADLNELDRAVWAYADRRALREGLEVLALLNR
;
A
#
# COMPACT_ATOMS: atom_id res chain seq x y z
N MET A 1 -10.50 11.26 -40.91
CA MET A 1 -9.31 10.88 -40.09
C MET A 1 -9.55 10.93 -38.58
N ARG A 2 -10.08 12.01 -37.98
CA ARG A 2 -10.31 12.09 -36.50
C ARG A 2 -11.19 10.97 -35.90
N VAL A 3 -12.22 10.51 -36.62
CA VAL A 3 -13.14 9.46 -36.13
C VAL A 3 -12.47 8.07 -36.06
N VAL A 4 -11.52 7.78 -36.96
CA VAL A 4 -10.84 6.48 -37.02
C VAL A 4 -9.81 6.36 -35.89
N VAL A 5 -9.17 7.47 -35.50
CA VAL A 5 -8.21 7.50 -34.38
C VAL A 5 -8.90 7.28 -33.03
N LEU A 6 -10.07 7.90 -32.81
CA LEU A 6 -10.87 7.69 -31.59
C LEU A 6 -11.38 6.24 -31.45
N ALA A 7 -11.82 5.62 -32.55
CA ALA A 7 -12.25 4.23 -32.55
C ALA A 7 -11.10 3.25 -32.27
N ALA A 8 -9.91 3.52 -32.83
CA ALA A 8 -8.72 2.71 -32.58
C ALA A 8 -8.26 2.79 -31.11
N VAL A 9 -8.22 4.00 -30.52
CA VAL A 9 -7.87 4.19 -29.10
C VAL A 9 -8.87 3.50 -28.18
N ALA A 10 -10.17 3.60 -28.46
CA ALA A 10 -11.21 2.92 -27.69
C ALA A 10 -11.13 1.39 -27.80
N ALA A 11 -10.80 0.85 -28.99
CA ALA A 11 -10.63 -0.58 -29.21
C ALA A 11 -9.38 -1.13 -28.50
N THR A 12 -8.25 -0.42 -28.53
CA THR A 12 -7.03 -0.81 -27.82
C THR A 12 -7.24 -0.74 -26.30
N ALA A 13 -7.93 0.29 -25.80
CA ALA A 13 -8.34 0.38 -24.39
C ALA A 13 -9.26 -0.79 -24.00
N ALA A 14 -10.23 -1.16 -24.84
CA ALA A 14 -11.14 -2.27 -24.56
C ALA A 14 -10.43 -3.64 -24.55
N VAL A 15 -9.44 -3.87 -25.42
CA VAL A 15 -8.64 -5.11 -25.43
C VAL A 15 -7.71 -5.17 -24.23
N GLY A 16 -7.06 -4.06 -23.85
CA GLY A 16 -6.23 -3.98 -22.65
C GLY A 16 -7.03 -4.14 -21.34
N LEU A 17 -8.27 -3.64 -21.30
CA LEU A 17 -9.18 -3.85 -20.17
C LEU A 17 -9.61 -5.32 -20.05
N ARG A 18 -9.87 -6.02 -21.15
CA ARG A 18 -10.26 -7.45 -21.12
C ARG A 18 -9.15 -8.36 -20.60
N THR A 19 -7.89 -8.08 -20.89
CA THR A 19 -6.76 -8.88 -20.36
C THR A 19 -6.49 -8.56 -18.89
N GLN A 20 -6.69 -7.31 -18.44
CA GLN A 20 -6.52 -6.92 -17.03
C GLN A 20 -7.49 -7.61 -16.07
N TYR A 21 -8.71 -7.95 -16.51
CA TYR A 21 -9.72 -8.61 -15.68
C TYR A 21 -9.77 -10.15 -15.83
N ALA A 22 -8.92 -10.74 -16.67
CA ALA A 22 -8.94 -12.19 -16.88
C ALA A 22 -8.56 -12.98 -15.61
N ASP A 23 -7.67 -12.42 -14.77
CA ASP A 23 -7.30 -13.01 -13.48
C ASP A 23 -8.39 -12.81 -12.42
N TYR A 24 -9.10 -11.67 -12.45
CA TYR A 24 -10.26 -11.42 -11.60
C TYR A 24 -11.34 -12.49 -11.80
N ASP A 25 -11.70 -12.75 -13.05
CA ASP A 25 -12.73 -13.74 -13.40
C ASP A 25 -12.35 -15.14 -12.92
N LYS A 26 -11.07 -15.53 -13.02
CA LYS A 26 -10.59 -16.82 -12.55
C LYS A 26 -10.63 -16.93 -11.03
N LEU A 27 -10.14 -15.93 -10.29
CA LEU A 27 -10.10 -15.93 -8.82
C LEU A 27 -11.51 -15.90 -8.20
N CYS A 28 -12.40 -15.07 -8.74
CA CYS A 28 -13.78 -15.01 -8.29
C CYS A 28 -14.57 -16.28 -8.60
N LYS A 29 -14.40 -16.85 -9.79
CA LYS A 29 -15.09 -18.09 -10.16
C LYS A 29 -14.51 -19.30 -9.40
N ALA A 30 -13.21 -19.32 -9.11
CA ALA A 30 -12.57 -20.41 -8.36
C ALA A 30 -12.89 -20.40 -6.85
N THR A 31 -13.10 -19.22 -6.26
CA THR A 31 -13.57 -19.10 -4.86
C THR A 31 -15.08 -19.36 -4.72
N ALA A 32 -15.84 -19.21 -5.81
CA ALA A 32 -17.27 -19.48 -5.90
C ALA A 32 -17.63 -20.98 -6.05
N ASN A 33 -16.96 -21.89 -5.34
CA ASN A 33 -17.36 -23.30 -5.19
C ASN A 33 -18.64 -23.45 -4.33
N GLY A 34 -19.68 -22.66 -4.62
CA GLY A 34 -21.07 -22.96 -4.28
C GLY A 34 -21.86 -21.87 -3.57
N THR A 35 -21.26 -20.97 -2.78
CA THR A 35 -22.04 -20.00 -1.97
C THR A 35 -21.20 -18.82 -1.50
N VAL A 36 -20.35 -18.20 -2.33
CA VAL A 36 -19.92 -16.83 -2.00
C VAL A 36 -21.13 -15.95 -2.32
N PRO A 37 -21.86 -15.41 -1.33
CA PRO A 37 -22.91 -14.46 -1.65
C PRO A 37 -22.22 -13.35 -2.43
N GLU A 38 -22.74 -13.03 -3.61
CA GLU A 38 -22.29 -11.89 -4.41
C GLU A 38 -21.97 -10.77 -3.43
N ALA A 39 -20.67 -10.49 -3.28
CA ALA A 39 -20.25 -9.67 -2.18
C ALA A 39 -20.98 -8.33 -2.32
N GLN A 40 -21.35 -7.70 -1.20
CA GLN A 40 -21.99 -6.38 -1.26
C GLN A 40 -21.09 -5.31 -1.93
N THR A 41 -19.91 -5.70 -2.42
CA THR A 41 -18.99 -4.94 -3.25
C THR A 41 -19.67 -4.24 -4.43
N HIS A 42 -20.75 -4.81 -4.98
CA HIS A 42 -21.54 -4.19 -6.05
C HIS A 42 -22.66 -3.24 -5.60
N ARG A 43 -22.91 -3.10 -4.29
CA ARG A 43 -23.96 -2.21 -3.75
C ARG A 43 -23.50 -0.78 -3.52
N ARG A 44 -22.18 -0.53 -3.55
CA ARG A 44 -21.63 0.81 -3.36
C ARG A 44 -21.83 1.67 -4.59
N LYS A 45 -22.17 2.95 -4.36
CA LYS A 45 -22.30 3.96 -5.43
C LYS A 45 -20.95 4.54 -5.85
N LYS A 46 -19.94 4.46 -4.98
CA LYS A 46 -18.59 5.01 -5.19
C LYS A 46 -17.56 3.89 -5.25
N VAL A 47 -16.45 4.18 -5.93
CA VAL A 47 -15.30 3.28 -6.02
C VAL A 47 -14.52 3.38 -4.72
N LEU A 48 -14.03 2.25 -4.18
CA LEU A 48 -13.09 2.31 -3.06
C LEU A 48 -11.73 2.78 -3.57
N LEU A 49 -11.20 3.87 -3.01
CA LEU A 49 -9.83 4.30 -3.28
C LEU A 49 -8.97 4.01 -2.06
N ASN A 50 -8.05 3.06 -2.20
CA ASN A 50 -7.05 2.78 -1.19
C ASN A 50 -5.82 3.66 -1.38
N LEU A 51 -5.43 4.38 -0.33
CA LEU A 51 -4.08 4.96 -0.28
C LEU A 51 -3.06 3.84 -0.01
N HIS A 52 -2.46 3.36 -1.09
CA HIS A 52 -1.51 2.27 -1.09
C HIS A 52 -0.13 2.79 -0.67
N PHE A 53 0.06 3.01 0.62
CA PHE A 53 1.38 3.37 1.10
C PHE A 53 2.37 2.20 0.99
N GLN A 54 3.53 2.44 0.40
CA GLN A 54 4.58 1.44 0.31
C GLN A 54 4.94 0.90 1.69
N HIS A 55 5.02 -0.42 1.78
CA HIS A 55 5.29 -1.16 3.02
C HIS A 55 4.24 -0.96 4.13
N GLY A 56 3.11 -0.32 3.83
CA GLY A 56 1.94 -0.16 4.70
C GLY A 56 0.87 -1.25 4.53
N ALA A 57 1.24 -2.42 3.99
CA ALA A 57 0.33 -3.54 3.67
C ALA A 57 -0.67 -3.29 2.54
N GLY A 58 -0.37 -2.42 1.58
CA GLY A 58 -1.28 -2.22 0.44
C GLY A 58 -1.33 -3.39 -0.55
N THR A 59 -0.25 -4.16 -0.76
CA THR A 59 -0.30 -5.43 -1.53
C THR A 59 -1.26 -6.43 -0.87
N TYR A 60 -1.19 -6.55 0.46
CA TYR A 60 -2.11 -7.38 1.23
C TYR A 60 -3.56 -6.91 1.05
N PHE A 61 -3.80 -5.60 1.15
CA PHE A 61 -5.15 -5.05 1.00
C PHE A 61 -5.71 -5.21 -0.43
N CYS A 62 -4.86 -5.07 -1.44
CA CYS A 62 -5.18 -5.37 -2.83
C CYS A 62 -5.52 -6.84 -3.04
N HIS A 63 -4.77 -7.76 -2.42
CA HIS A 63 -5.09 -9.18 -2.48
C HIS A 63 -6.44 -9.48 -1.81
N LEU A 64 -6.71 -8.89 -0.64
CA LEU A 64 -8.03 -8.98 0.01
C LEU A 64 -9.16 -8.47 -0.89
N ALA A 65 -8.97 -7.34 -1.58
CA ALA A 65 -9.93 -6.82 -2.55
C ALA A 65 -10.22 -7.86 -3.65
N LYS A 66 -9.18 -8.47 -4.22
CA LYS A 66 -9.31 -9.50 -5.28
C LYS A 66 -10.08 -10.73 -4.82
N VAL A 67 -9.74 -11.29 -3.65
CA VAL A 67 -10.43 -12.50 -3.13
C VAL A 67 -11.86 -12.21 -2.66
N ASN A 68 -12.17 -10.94 -2.38
CA ASN A 68 -13.53 -10.45 -2.12
C ASN A 68 -14.26 -9.97 -3.39
N CYS A 69 -13.72 -10.27 -4.57
CA CYS A 69 -14.35 -9.95 -5.84
C CYS A 69 -14.58 -8.46 -6.07
N GLU A 70 -13.60 -7.64 -5.70
CA GLU A 70 -13.50 -6.30 -6.23
C GLU A 70 -12.94 -6.30 -7.64
N ARG A 71 -13.56 -5.54 -8.55
CA ARG A 71 -12.97 -5.21 -9.85
C ARG A 71 -11.83 -4.22 -9.62
N VAL A 72 -10.62 -4.76 -9.65
CA VAL A 72 -9.36 -4.03 -9.45
C VAL A 72 -8.64 -3.78 -10.77
N TRP A 73 -7.80 -2.74 -10.81
CA TRP A 73 -6.90 -2.50 -11.93
C TRP A 73 -5.53 -3.14 -11.75
N GLY A 74 -5.12 -3.96 -12.72
CA GLY A 74 -3.77 -4.54 -12.77
C GLY A 74 -3.43 -5.48 -11.59
N SER A 75 -2.16 -5.88 -11.53
CA SER A 75 -1.68 -6.84 -10.53
C SER A 75 -1.51 -6.25 -9.13
N ALA A 76 -1.22 -4.94 -9.01
CA ALA A 76 -1.03 -4.25 -7.73
C ALA A 76 -2.26 -3.43 -7.26
N CYS A 77 -3.39 -3.55 -7.96
CA CYS A 77 -4.59 -2.73 -7.77
C CYS A 77 -4.38 -1.23 -8.05
N ASN A 78 -3.17 -0.80 -8.38
CA ASN A 78 -2.87 0.61 -8.63
C ASN A 78 -3.60 1.10 -9.88
N HIS A 79 -4.12 2.31 -9.77
CA HIS A 79 -4.62 3.06 -10.90
C HIS A 79 -3.49 3.19 -11.95
N TYR A 80 -3.83 3.08 -13.24
CA TYR A 80 -2.83 3.13 -14.32
C TYR A 80 -2.01 4.43 -14.24
N GLY A 81 -0.66 4.37 -14.23
CA GLY A 81 0.20 5.56 -14.10
C GLY A 81 0.29 6.16 -12.69
N ASP A 82 -0.44 5.63 -11.72
CA ASP A 82 -0.33 5.97 -10.29
C ASP A 82 0.54 4.96 -9.51
N GLY A 83 1.23 4.08 -10.25
CA GLY A 83 2.26 3.20 -9.72
C GLY A 83 3.64 3.85 -9.87
N GLY A 84 4.32 4.11 -8.75
CA GLY A 84 5.67 4.63 -8.75
C GLY A 84 5.93 5.55 -7.55
N THR A 85 7.07 5.34 -6.88
CA THR A 85 7.57 6.25 -5.84
C THR A 85 8.49 7.34 -6.37
N SER A 86 8.85 7.30 -7.64
CA SER A 86 9.68 8.33 -8.24
C SER A 86 8.84 9.56 -8.55
N PRO A 87 9.16 10.75 -7.99
CA PRO A 87 8.45 11.99 -8.30
C PRO A 87 8.51 12.36 -9.79
N HIS A 88 9.47 11.81 -10.55
CA HIS A 88 9.67 12.11 -11.96
C HIS A 88 8.67 11.48 -12.93
N HIS A 89 7.75 10.63 -12.47
CA HIS A 89 6.75 9.97 -13.32
C HIS A 89 5.30 10.08 -12.78
N ILE A 90 5.03 11.03 -11.88
CA ILE A 90 3.69 11.19 -11.33
C ILE A 90 2.78 11.82 -12.39
N ILE A 91 1.80 11.05 -12.86
CA ILE A 91 0.70 11.57 -13.68
C ILE A 91 -0.37 12.07 -12.70
N VAL A 92 -0.44 13.39 -12.53
CA VAL A 92 -1.52 14.04 -11.76
C VAL A 92 -2.79 13.99 -12.60
N ARG A 93 -3.86 13.41 -12.04
CA ARG A 93 -5.18 13.36 -12.70
C ARG A 93 -6.24 14.03 -11.87
N ASP A 94 -6.95 14.96 -12.49
CA ASP A 94 -8.06 15.64 -11.86
C ASP A 94 -9.30 14.73 -11.70
N CYS A 95 -10.32 15.24 -11.04
CA CYS A 95 -11.56 14.48 -10.84
C CYS A 95 -12.35 14.23 -12.13
N ALA A 96 -12.22 15.04 -13.17
CA ALA A 96 -12.92 14.82 -14.43
C ALA A 96 -12.30 13.64 -15.20
N GLU A 97 -10.98 13.58 -15.27
CA GLU A 97 -10.24 12.46 -15.86
C GLU A 97 -10.52 11.15 -15.10
N ARG A 98 -10.41 11.18 -13.77
CA ARG A 98 -10.74 10.01 -12.92
C ARG A 98 -12.18 9.55 -13.12
N ARG A 99 -13.14 10.46 -13.25
CA ARG A 99 -14.55 10.12 -13.53
C ARG A 99 -14.70 9.42 -14.88
N HIS A 100 -14.00 9.91 -15.91
CA HIS A 100 -14.02 9.29 -17.23
C HIS A 100 -13.49 7.85 -17.17
N GLU A 101 -12.36 7.64 -16.52
CA GLU A 101 -11.75 6.31 -16.39
C GLU A 101 -12.64 5.35 -15.58
N ILE A 102 -13.19 5.79 -14.44
CA ILE A 102 -14.17 5.01 -13.66
C ILE A 102 -15.38 4.64 -14.53
N THR A 103 -15.87 5.55 -15.36
CA THR A 103 -17.04 5.29 -16.22
C THR A 103 -16.75 4.22 -17.27
N VAL A 104 -15.54 4.25 -17.86
CA VAL A 104 -15.11 3.31 -18.90
C VAL A 104 -14.76 1.95 -18.32
N SER A 105 -13.91 1.91 -17.30
CA SER A 105 -13.36 0.67 -16.76
C SER A 105 -14.18 0.06 -15.63
N LYS A 106 -15.14 0.81 -15.07
CA LYS A 106 -16.04 0.46 -13.96
C LYS A 106 -15.36 -0.34 -12.83
N PRO A 107 -14.25 0.16 -12.25
CA PRO A 107 -13.60 -0.53 -11.16
C PRO A 107 -14.47 -0.38 -9.90
N SER A 108 -14.37 -1.31 -8.96
CA SER A 108 -14.98 -1.17 -7.64
C SER A 108 -13.95 -0.90 -6.54
N PHE A 109 -12.67 -1.14 -6.84
CA PHE A 109 -11.54 -0.84 -5.97
C PHE A 109 -10.31 -0.40 -6.79
N VAL A 110 -9.64 0.65 -6.34
CA VAL A 110 -8.40 1.15 -6.94
C VAL A 110 -7.41 1.54 -5.85
N GLY A 111 -6.12 1.39 -6.12
CA GLY A 111 -5.02 1.84 -5.28
C GLY A 111 -4.35 3.09 -5.84
N LEU A 112 -3.90 3.96 -4.95
CA LEU A 112 -3.03 5.09 -5.24
C LEU A 112 -1.71 4.88 -4.48
N GLU A 113 -0.62 4.53 -5.17
CA GLU A 113 0.67 4.19 -4.53
C GLU A 113 1.54 5.42 -4.23
N ARG A 114 0.89 6.51 -3.81
CA ARG A 114 1.46 7.82 -3.52
C ARG A 114 0.50 8.65 -2.67
N GLY A 115 0.93 9.83 -2.25
CA GLY A 115 0.01 10.82 -1.69
C GLY A 115 -1.03 11.29 -2.72
N ILE A 116 -2.17 11.74 -2.20
CA ILE A 116 -3.12 12.53 -3.00
C ILE A 116 -2.43 13.87 -3.25
N LEU A 117 -2.44 14.42 -4.46
CA LEU A 117 -1.89 15.75 -4.72
C LEU A 117 -3.01 16.79 -4.78
N SER A 118 -2.63 18.07 -4.77
CA SER A 118 -3.59 19.17 -4.87
C SER A 118 -4.46 19.01 -6.12
N GLY A 119 -5.79 19.08 -5.95
CA GLY A 119 -6.76 18.89 -7.04
C GLY A 119 -7.18 17.44 -7.32
N GLU A 120 -6.57 16.44 -6.67
CA GLU A 120 -6.91 15.02 -6.87
C GLU A 120 -7.85 14.45 -5.81
N TRP A 121 -8.26 15.28 -4.85
CA TRP A 121 -9.26 14.92 -3.85
C TRP A 121 -10.66 14.94 -4.47
N CYS A 122 -11.20 13.75 -4.75
CA CYS A 122 -12.45 13.54 -5.46
C CYS A 122 -13.47 12.77 -4.59
N PRO A 123 -13.95 13.36 -3.47
CA PRO A 123 -14.83 12.68 -2.52
C PRO A 123 -16.18 12.30 -3.12
N ASP A 124 -16.61 12.91 -4.22
CA ASP A 124 -17.84 12.53 -4.92
C ASP A 124 -17.70 11.23 -5.73
N LEU A 125 -16.48 10.83 -6.06
CA LEU A 125 -16.17 9.64 -6.85
C LEU A 125 -15.77 8.45 -5.98
N TYR A 126 -15.05 8.72 -4.90
CA TYR A 126 -14.41 7.70 -4.11
C TYR A 126 -14.88 7.67 -2.66
N ASP A 127 -14.98 6.46 -2.14
CA ASP A 127 -14.92 6.23 -0.70
C ASP A 127 -13.46 5.89 -0.37
N TYR A 128 -12.77 6.86 0.24
CA TYR A 128 -11.36 6.71 0.61
C TYR A 128 -11.19 5.73 1.76
N VAL A 129 -10.22 4.83 1.61
CA VAL A 129 -9.88 3.80 2.57
C VAL A 129 -8.37 3.71 2.73
N VAL A 130 -7.91 3.27 3.90
CA VAL A 130 -6.46 3.13 4.14
C VAL A 130 -6.15 2.09 5.21
N ILE A 131 -5.03 1.39 5.01
CA ILE A 131 -4.33 0.63 6.04
C ILE A 131 -2.98 1.30 6.25
N VAL A 132 -2.66 1.60 7.51
CA VAL A 132 -1.33 2.07 7.91
C VAL A 132 -0.61 1.00 8.73
N ARG A 133 0.71 1.07 8.81
CA ARG A 133 1.55 0.19 9.61
C ARG A 133 2.29 1.01 10.64
N GLU A 134 2.67 0.43 11.77
CA GLU A 134 3.56 1.11 12.72
C GLU A 134 4.78 1.71 11.97
N PRO A 135 5.07 3.02 12.12
CA PRO A 135 5.99 3.73 11.23
C PRO A 135 7.43 3.20 11.22
N VAL A 136 7.96 2.78 12.38
CA VAL A 136 9.31 2.20 12.46
C VAL A 136 9.34 0.86 11.72
N SER A 137 8.34 0.03 11.91
CA SER A 137 8.16 -1.27 11.25
C SER A 137 7.99 -1.13 9.74
N ARG A 138 7.27 -0.10 9.28
CA ARG A 138 7.15 0.26 7.86
C ARG A 138 8.51 0.63 7.27
N HIS A 139 9.24 1.51 7.96
CA HIS A 139 10.56 1.97 7.53
C HIS A 139 11.56 0.81 7.42
N LEU A 140 11.56 -0.06 8.43
CA LEU A 140 12.37 -1.28 8.44
C LEU A 140 11.97 -2.24 7.33
N SER A 141 10.68 -2.44 7.06
CA SER A 141 10.21 -3.31 5.97
C SER A 141 10.70 -2.84 4.61
N ARG A 142 10.70 -1.53 4.35
CA ARG A 142 11.30 -0.95 3.14
C ARG A 142 12.79 -1.26 3.04
N ARG A 143 13.50 -1.13 4.16
CA ARG A 143 14.94 -1.40 4.23
C ARG A 143 15.31 -2.85 4.08
N VAL A 144 14.56 -3.78 4.66
CA VAL A 144 14.79 -5.21 4.45
C VAL A 144 14.57 -5.55 2.98
N ILE A 145 13.51 -5.06 2.35
CA ILE A 145 13.26 -5.36 0.93
C ILE A 145 14.33 -4.74 0.03
N TRP A 146 14.79 -3.52 0.30
CA TRP A 146 15.81 -2.86 -0.55
C TRP A 146 17.25 -3.29 -0.24
N GLY A 147 17.57 -3.52 1.03
CA GLY A 147 18.88 -4.00 1.48
C GLY A 147 19.12 -5.46 1.08
N THR A 148 18.10 -6.32 1.21
CA THR A 148 18.22 -7.74 0.83
C THR A 148 18.16 -7.92 -0.68
N ASN A 149 17.29 -7.20 -1.42
CA ASN A 149 17.29 -7.31 -2.89
C ASN A 149 18.53 -6.70 -3.53
N LYS A 150 19.07 -5.58 -3.04
CA LYS A 150 20.30 -5.02 -3.60
C LYS A 150 21.49 -5.95 -3.35
N LYS A 151 21.68 -6.46 -2.13
CA LYS A 151 22.76 -7.40 -1.82
C LYS A 151 22.60 -8.76 -2.51
N ILE A 152 21.39 -9.29 -2.66
CA ILE A 152 21.15 -10.54 -3.40
C ILE A 152 21.34 -10.32 -4.90
N LEU A 153 20.88 -9.21 -5.47
CA LEU A 153 21.09 -8.91 -6.90
C LEU A 153 22.55 -8.60 -7.21
N ASP A 154 23.26 -7.93 -6.30
CA ASP A 154 24.69 -7.63 -6.45
C ASP A 154 25.52 -8.92 -6.26
N ALA A 155 25.19 -9.77 -5.27
CA ALA A 155 25.81 -11.09 -5.13
C ALA A 155 25.50 -12.01 -6.32
N LEU A 156 24.27 -12.00 -6.85
CA LEU A 156 23.91 -12.75 -8.06
C LEU A 156 24.66 -12.21 -9.28
N ARG A 157 24.81 -10.89 -9.44
CA ARG A 157 25.58 -10.26 -10.53
C ARG A 157 27.08 -10.55 -10.43
N GLU A 158 27.63 -10.68 -9.23
CA GLU A 158 29.03 -11.08 -9.01
C GLU A 158 29.24 -12.58 -9.25
N LEU A 159 28.22 -13.41 -8.99
CA LEU A 159 28.25 -14.86 -9.25
C LEU A 159 27.94 -15.22 -10.70
N LEU A 160 27.19 -14.39 -11.44
CA LEU A 160 26.77 -14.64 -12.83
C LEU A 160 27.94 -14.82 -13.84
N PRO A 161 29.11 -14.16 -13.70
CA PRO A 161 30.30 -14.45 -14.50
C PRO A 161 31.04 -15.73 -14.09
N LEU A 162 30.81 -16.24 -12.87
CA LEU A 162 31.52 -17.38 -12.29
C LEU A 162 30.75 -18.70 -12.45
N VAL A 163 29.43 -18.62 -12.63
CA VAL A 163 28.60 -19.75 -13.04
C VAL A 163 28.63 -19.82 -14.57
N GLY A 164 29.68 -20.46 -15.11
CA GLY A 164 29.62 -21.00 -16.47
C GLY A 164 28.39 -21.90 -16.64
N PRO A 165 28.04 -22.30 -17.88
CA PRO A 165 26.82 -23.07 -18.16
C PRO A 165 26.68 -24.28 -17.21
N PRO A 166 25.43 -24.63 -16.85
CA PRO A 166 25.12 -25.47 -15.70
C PRO A 166 25.84 -26.82 -15.80
N GLY A 167 26.88 -27.01 -14.99
CA GLY A 167 27.69 -28.23 -15.03
C GLY A 167 28.90 -28.30 -14.08
N ALA A 168 29.30 -27.22 -13.41
CA ALA A 168 30.43 -27.24 -12.50
C ALA A 168 30.09 -26.54 -11.18
N ALA A 169 29.65 -27.31 -10.17
CA ALA A 169 29.41 -26.78 -8.83
C ALA A 169 30.21 -27.57 -7.78
N GLY A 170 31.31 -26.98 -7.34
CA GLY A 170 31.79 -27.11 -5.96
C GLY A 170 31.23 -25.93 -5.17
N ALA A 171 30.40 -26.19 -4.18
CA ALA A 171 29.77 -25.17 -3.36
C ALA A 171 30.80 -24.51 -2.42
N VAL A 172 31.09 -23.23 -2.63
CA VAL A 172 31.75 -22.38 -1.64
C VAL A 172 30.65 -21.69 -0.84
N ALA A 173 30.58 -21.94 0.46
CA ALA A 173 29.69 -21.21 1.35
C ALA A 173 30.10 -19.73 1.41
N PRO A 174 29.18 -18.76 1.28
CA PRO A 174 29.55 -17.36 1.31
C PRO A 174 29.91 -16.98 2.74
N ALA A 175 31.21 -16.80 2.97
CA ALA A 175 31.72 -16.10 4.15
C ALA A 175 31.48 -14.59 3.97
N ASP A 176 30.85 -13.97 4.97
CA ASP A 176 31.00 -12.55 5.32
C ASP A 176 30.23 -11.46 4.54
N VAL A 177 28.97 -11.71 4.15
CA VAL A 177 28.01 -10.65 3.71
C VAL A 177 27.47 -9.80 4.90
N GLY A 178 28.07 -9.93 6.08
CA GLY A 178 27.51 -9.60 7.38
C GLY A 178 27.93 -8.29 8.04
N ARG A 179 28.67 -7.38 7.38
CA ARG A 179 28.80 -6.01 7.93
C ARG A 179 27.46 -5.29 7.80
N ARG A 180 26.78 -5.18 8.95
CA ARG A 180 25.58 -4.38 9.17
C ARG A 180 25.97 -2.90 9.04
N ASP A 181 25.77 -2.30 7.87
CA ASP A 181 25.83 -0.83 7.74
C ASP A 181 24.74 -0.25 8.65
N SER A 182 25.15 0.45 9.71
CA SER A 182 24.21 1.03 10.67
C SER A 182 23.46 2.22 10.03
N ILE A 183 22.27 2.53 10.53
CA ILE A 183 21.51 3.70 10.08
C ILE A 183 22.35 4.97 10.26
N LEU A 184 23.07 5.02 11.38
CA LEU A 184 23.91 6.13 11.76
C LEU A 184 25.12 6.31 10.83
N SER A 185 25.66 5.24 10.23
CA SER A 185 26.73 5.39 9.24
C SER A 185 26.21 5.92 7.91
N ARG A 186 25.00 5.52 7.52
CA ARG A 186 24.35 5.94 6.27
C ARG A 186 23.86 7.38 6.27
N LEU A 187 23.36 7.87 7.40
CA LEU A 187 23.00 9.28 7.56
C LEU A 187 24.19 10.25 7.44
N ARG A 188 25.43 9.74 7.45
CA ARG A 188 26.63 10.57 7.20
C ARG A 188 26.87 10.80 5.71
N ASP A 189 26.31 9.96 4.86
CA ASP A 189 26.31 10.15 3.41
C ASP A 189 25.12 11.05 3.02
N ALA A 190 25.39 12.10 2.25
CA ALA A 190 24.37 13.10 1.93
C ALA A 190 23.28 12.55 0.99
N GLU A 191 23.62 11.62 0.11
CA GLU A 191 22.67 11.01 -0.82
C GLU A 191 21.76 10.01 -0.08
N GLU A 192 22.34 9.16 0.77
CA GLU A 192 21.57 8.25 1.61
C GLU A 192 20.73 8.99 2.65
N ALA A 193 21.25 10.08 3.23
CA ALA A 193 20.47 10.95 4.12
C ALA A 193 19.26 11.57 3.40
N ALA A 194 19.42 12.03 2.15
CA ALA A 194 18.31 12.53 1.34
C ALA A 194 17.27 11.45 1.03
N GLN A 195 17.69 10.21 0.78
CA GLN A 195 16.75 9.09 0.59
C GLN A 195 16.00 8.75 1.88
N VAL A 196 16.68 8.75 3.03
CA VAL A 196 16.04 8.54 4.34
C VAL A 196 15.08 9.69 4.67
N ALA A 197 15.41 10.92 4.27
CA ALA A 197 14.57 12.09 4.43
C ALA A 197 13.27 12.04 3.62
N GLN A 198 13.20 11.28 2.53
CA GLN A 198 11.92 11.08 1.84
C GLN A 198 10.98 10.11 2.58
N LEU A 199 11.47 9.48 3.67
CA LEU A 199 10.73 8.47 4.42
C LEU A 199 10.25 8.97 5.77
N ASP A 200 10.76 10.11 6.25
CA ASP A 200 10.33 10.69 7.52
C ASP A 200 8.88 11.16 7.40
N ASN A 201 8.09 10.86 8.42
CA ASN A 201 6.68 11.27 8.51
C ASN A 201 5.88 11.07 7.20
N PHE A 202 6.15 9.98 6.48
CA PHE A 202 5.62 9.76 5.13
C PHE A 202 4.10 9.70 5.08
N TYR A 203 3.43 9.06 6.04
CA TYR A 203 1.97 9.03 6.07
C TYR A 203 1.42 10.45 6.18
N THR A 204 2.02 11.25 7.07
CA THR A 204 1.68 12.65 7.26
C THR A 204 1.88 13.44 5.97
N ARG A 205 3.05 13.32 5.33
CA ARG A 205 3.35 13.97 4.04
C ARG A 205 2.33 13.58 2.96
N ALA A 206 2.09 12.29 2.80
CA ALA A 206 1.23 11.74 1.76
C ALA A 206 -0.25 12.09 1.97
N LEU A 207 -0.70 12.16 3.22
CA LEU A 207 -2.07 12.54 3.58
C LEU A 207 -2.29 14.03 3.55
N ALA A 208 -1.30 14.88 3.82
CA ALA A 208 -1.45 16.34 3.76
C ALA A 208 -1.62 16.86 2.32
N ALA A 209 -1.16 16.13 1.30
CA ALA A 209 -1.14 16.52 -0.13
C ALA A 209 -0.44 17.84 -0.43
N ASN A 210 0.44 18.31 0.45
CA ASN A 210 1.22 19.49 0.15
C ASN A 210 2.42 19.05 -0.70
N THR A 211 2.46 19.43 -1.98
CA THR A 211 3.54 19.06 -2.91
C THR A 211 4.92 19.50 -2.39
N SER A 212 4.99 20.66 -1.74
CA SER A 212 6.24 21.14 -1.11
C SER A 212 6.69 20.26 0.05
N VAL A 213 5.77 19.50 0.66
CA VAL A 213 6.03 18.57 1.77
C VAL A 213 6.29 17.16 1.24
N TYR A 214 5.75 16.78 0.10
CA TYR A 214 6.11 15.50 -0.53
C TYR A 214 7.52 15.53 -1.15
N GLU A 215 7.93 16.68 -1.68
CA GLU A 215 9.27 16.90 -2.27
C GLU A 215 10.24 17.64 -1.32
N GLY A 216 9.75 18.03 -0.13
CA GLY A 216 10.50 18.83 0.83
C GLY A 216 11.64 18.07 1.48
N ALA A 217 12.65 18.81 1.95
CA ALA A 217 13.79 18.27 2.68
C ALA A 217 13.38 17.54 3.98
N PHE A 218 14.34 16.86 4.59
CA PHE A 218 14.20 16.26 5.91
C PHE A 218 13.61 17.27 6.92
N GLY A 219 12.63 16.83 7.73
CA GLY A 219 12.01 17.70 8.74
C GLY A 219 11.12 18.82 8.19
N ALA A 220 10.83 18.84 6.88
CA ALA A 220 9.90 19.81 6.29
C ALA A 220 8.46 19.62 6.76
N THR A 221 8.10 18.40 7.19
CA THR A 221 6.77 18.09 7.74
C THR A 221 6.62 18.68 9.13
N CYS A 222 5.53 19.39 9.37
CA CYS A 222 5.25 20.06 10.63
C CYS A 222 3.88 19.67 11.19
N THR A 223 3.53 20.21 12.36
CA THR A 223 2.29 19.90 13.07
C THR A 223 1.03 20.29 12.27
N SER A 224 1.06 21.35 11.47
CA SER A 224 -0.09 21.71 10.61
C SER A 224 -0.32 20.70 9.49
N ASP A 225 0.74 20.01 9.03
CA ASP A 225 0.59 18.90 8.07
C ASP A 225 -0.07 17.70 8.75
N LEU A 226 0.28 17.43 10.01
CA LEU A 226 -0.38 16.41 10.83
C LEU A 226 -1.86 16.73 11.03
N ASP A 227 -2.20 17.97 11.38
CA ASP A 227 -3.60 18.39 11.54
C ASP A 227 -4.40 18.17 10.24
N THR A 228 -3.80 18.50 9.10
CA THR A 228 -4.41 18.27 7.77
C THR A 228 -4.56 16.78 7.48
N ALA A 229 -3.55 15.97 7.79
CA ALA A 229 -3.57 14.52 7.60
C ALA A 229 -4.68 13.86 8.44
N LEU A 230 -4.78 14.21 9.72
CA LEU A 230 -5.81 13.71 10.63
C LEU A 230 -7.21 14.17 10.22
N ALA A 231 -7.38 15.44 9.84
CA ALA A 231 -8.65 15.95 9.34
C ALA A 231 -9.13 15.19 8.09
N ARG A 232 -8.21 14.82 7.20
CA ARG A 232 -8.55 13.99 6.03
C ARG A 232 -8.89 12.56 6.43
N LEU A 233 -8.11 11.93 7.29
CA LEU A 233 -8.42 10.58 7.77
C LEU A 233 -9.81 10.50 8.39
N GLU A 234 -10.27 11.53 9.09
CA GLU A 234 -11.63 11.60 9.63
C GLU A 234 -12.71 11.44 8.53
N THR A 235 -12.44 11.93 7.31
CA THR A 235 -13.38 11.80 6.18
C THR A 235 -13.38 10.42 5.51
N PHE A 236 -12.36 9.59 5.78
CA PHE A 236 -12.23 8.27 5.15
C PHE A 236 -13.34 7.34 5.65
N LYS A 237 -13.80 6.44 4.78
CA LYS A 237 -14.87 5.48 5.08
C LYS A 237 -14.36 4.21 5.76
N PHE A 238 -13.05 3.98 5.71
CA PHE A 238 -12.39 2.90 6.42
C PHE A 238 -10.95 3.29 6.73
N VAL A 239 -10.58 3.20 7.99
CA VAL A 239 -9.21 3.47 8.45
C VAL A 239 -8.86 2.39 9.46
N THR A 240 -7.73 1.71 9.25
CA THR A 240 -7.23 0.73 10.20
C THR A 240 -5.71 0.66 10.20
N SER A 241 -5.15 0.00 11.21
CA SER A 241 -3.74 -0.34 11.29
C SER A 241 -3.53 -1.82 10.96
N LEU A 242 -2.39 -2.15 10.36
CA LEU A 242 -1.96 -3.52 10.17
C LEU A 242 -1.75 -4.22 11.51
N ASP A 243 -1.26 -3.50 12.51
CA ASP A 243 -1.06 -3.97 13.87
C ASP A 243 -2.39 -4.42 14.50
N TYR A 244 -3.46 -3.63 14.37
CA TYR A 244 -4.80 -4.03 14.81
C TYR A 244 -5.31 -5.29 14.10
N ILE A 245 -5.07 -5.41 12.79
CA ILE A 245 -5.47 -6.62 12.03
C ILE A 245 -4.76 -7.86 12.57
N ASN A 246 -3.48 -7.74 12.88
CA ASN A 246 -2.66 -8.84 13.40
C ASN A 246 -3.02 -9.19 14.85
N ASP A 247 -3.19 -8.19 15.71
CA ASP A 247 -3.43 -8.38 17.15
C ASP A 247 -4.90 -8.74 17.44
N HIS A 248 -5.83 -8.36 16.56
CA HIS A 248 -7.29 -8.55 16.72
C HIS A 248 -7.94 -9.22 15.50
N THR A 249 -7.34 -10.27 14.95
CA THR A 249 -7.78 -10.88 13.68
C THR A 249 -9.29 -11.17 13.60
N ALA A 250 -9.90 -11.69 14.66
CA ALA A 250 -11.34 -11.97 14.67
C ALA A 250 -12.19 -10.70 14.56
N ASP A 251 -11.82 -9.63 15.27
CA ASP A 251 -12.54 -8.38 15.28
C ASP A 251 -12.26 -7.56 14.02
N ALA A 252 -11.04 -7.62 13.49
CA ALA A 252 -10.71 -7.09 12.17
C ALA A 252 -11.62 -7.69 11.09
N ARG A 253 -11.82 -9.01 11.06
CA ARG A 253 -12.75 -9.66 10.10
C ARG A 253 -14.18 -9.14 10.22
N ARG A 254 -14.65 -8.89 11.44
CA ARG A 254 -15.98 -8.27 11.66
C ARG A 254 -16.00 -6.84 11.13
N LEU A 255 -14.97 -6.06 11.44
CA LEU A 255 -14.83 -4.68 10.96
C LEU A 255 -14.83 -4.62 9.43
N PHE A 256 -14.07 -5.47 8.74
CA PHE A 256 -14.10 -5.57 7.28
C PHE A 256 -15.49 -5.94 6.73
N ARG A 257 -16.20 -6.87 7.39
CA ARG A 257 -17.54 -7.31 6.99
C ARG A 257 -18.61 -6.24 7.17
N HIS A 258 -18.54 -5.48 8.25
CA HIS A 258 -19.60 -4.55 8.66
C HIS A 258 -19.29 -3.08 8.35
N SER A 259 -18.11 -2.78 7.80
CA SER A 259 -17.75 -1.46 7.27
C SER A 259 -18.20 -1.28 5.81
N VAL A 260 -17.79 -0.16 5.20
CA VAL A 260 -17.99 0.12 3.76
C VAL A 260 -17.42 -0.98 2.86
N LEU A 261 -16.45 -1.75 3.33
CA LEU A 261 -15.81 -2.81 2.54
C LEU A 261 -16.77 -3.98 2.27
N GLY A 262 -17.57 -4.38 3.26
CA GLY A 262 -18.53 -5.49 3.11
C GLY A 262 -17.86 -6.83 2.79
N TRP A 263 -16.58 -6.98 3.11
CA TRP A 263 -15.76 -8.13 2.73
C TRP A 263 -16.03 -9.32 3.66
N THR A 264 -16.08 -10.52 3.11
CA THR A 264 -16.42 -11.75 3.84
C THR A 264 -15.44 -12.88 3.61
N ASN A 265 -14.66 -12.82 2.52
CA ASN A 265 -13.65 -13.80 2.19
C ASN A 265 -12.30 -13.41 2.82
N PHE A 266 -11.95 -14.12 3.89
CA PHE A 266 -10.74 -13.92 4.68
C PHE A 266 -9.96 -15.22 4.81
N SER A 267 -9.83 -15.99 3.72
CA SER A 267 -9.16 -17.28 3.80
C SER A 267 -7.81 -17.12 4.51
N ASN A 268 -7.52 -17.99 5.47
CA ASN A 268 -6.25 -17.92 6.22
C ASN A 268 -5.06 -17.97 5.25
N ALA A 269 -5.19 -18.68 4.13
CA ALA A 269 -4.19 -18.69 3.05
C ALA A 269 -4.02 -17.30 2.42
N ALA A 270 -5.09 -16.59 2.06
CA ALA A 270 -5.01 -15.23 1.52
C ALA A 270 -4.41 -14.22 2.51
N ILE A 271 -4.62 -14.43 3.81
CA ILE A 271 -4.05 -13.60 4.87
C ILE A 271 -2.57 -13.93 5.13
N ASN A 272 -2.20 -15.21 5.05
CA ASN A 272 -0.88 -15.70 5.44
C ASN A 272 0.12 -15.79 4.26
N GLU A 273 -0.33 -16.04 3.02
CA GLU A 273 0.54 -16.19 1.84
C GLU A 273 1.17 -14.87 1.39
N HIS A 274 0.45 -13.76 1.55
CA HIS A 274 0.97 -12.42 1.29
C HIS A 274 1.36 -11.75 2.60
N HIS A 275 2.31 -12.37 3.32
CA HIS A 275 2.93 -11.94 4.57
C HIS A 275 2.67 -10.46 4.92
N ALA A 276 1.53 -10.22 5.57
CA ALA A 276 1.24 -8.97 6.25
C ALA A 276 1.98 -8.89 7.60
N GLY A 277 2.80 -9.89 7.93
CA GLY A 277 2.94 -10.32 9.32
C GLY A 277 4.34 -10.40 9.90
N GLU A 278 5.43 -10.34 9.13
CA GLU A 278 6.72 -10.16 9.80
C GLU A 278 6.88 -8.68 10.12
N LYS A 279 6.62 -8.34 11.40
CA LYS A 279 7.23 -7.16 12.03
C LYS A 279 8.69 -7.18 11.58
N ALA A 280 9.09 -6.14 10.86
CA ALA A 280 10.42 -6.12 10.33
C ALA A 280 11.38 -6.31 11.51
N PRO A 281 12.32 -7.26 11.44
CA PRO A 281 13.09 -7.70 12.60
C PRO A 281 13.76 -6.48 13.23
N THR A 282 13.35 -6.14 14.46
CA THR A 282 13.85 -4.96 15.19
C THR A 282 15.14 -5.25 15.92
N ASP A 283 15.45 -6.54 16.13
CA ASP A 283 16.69 -7.07 16.71
C ASP A 283 17.93 -6.80 15.84
N ILE A 284 17.75 -6.36 14.60
CA ILE A 284 18.85 -5.92 13.73
C ILE A 284 19.34 -4.50 14.05
N LEU A 285 18.54 -3.69 14.78
CA LEU A 285 18.87 -2.31 15.14
C LEU A 285 19.29 -2.18 16.60
N SER A 286 20.22 -1.28 16.86
CA SER A 286 20.52 -0.83 18.23
C SER A 286 19.37 0.01 18.81
N THR A 287 19.31 0.12 20.14
CA THR A 287 18.35 0.99 20.84
C THR A 287 18.43 2.44 20.36
N ALA A 288 19.64 2.96 20.09
CA ALA A 288 19.83 4.32 19.60
C ALA A 288 19.28 4.51 18.18
N GLU A 289 19.39 3.50 17.32
CA GLU A 289 18.83 3.54 15.96
C GLU A 289 17.30 3.45 15.97
N LEU A 290 16.74 2.63 16.86
CA LEU A 290 15.28 2.57 17.06
C LEU A 290 14.73 3.89 17.59
N ALA A 291 15.40 4.50 18.56
CA ALA A 291 15.03 5.81 19.09
C ALA A 291 15.09 6.89 18.00
N LEU A 292 16.17 6.92 17.22
CA LEU A 292 16.26 7.85 16.09
C LEU A 292 15.10 7.64 15.11
N LEU A 293 14.84 6.41 14.64
CA LEU A 293 13.74 6.16 13.72
C LEU A 293 12.37 6.54 14.29
N ALA A 294 12.18 6.35 15.59
CA ALA A 294 10.98 6.80 16.29
C ALA A 294 10.82 8.32 16.22
N ASP A 295 11.89 9.07 16.53
CA ASP A 295 11.89 10.54 16.49
C ASP A 295 11.65 11.06 15.07
N LEU A 296 12.26 10.41 14.06
CA LEU A 296 12.05 10.77 12.64
C LEU A 296 10.60 10.57 12.17
N ASN A 297 9.83 9.73 12.85
CA ASN A 297 8.48 9.36 12.45
C ASN A 297 7.46 9.69 13.55
N GLU A 298 7.74 10.71 14.36
CA GLU A 298 6.86 11.13 15.46
C GLU A 298 5.44 11.50 14.97
N LEU A 299 5.34 12.24 13.86
CA LEU A 299 4.03 12.63 13.31
C LEU A 299 3.30 11.44 12.70
N ASP A 300 4.03 10.55 12.03
CA ASP A 300 3.46 9.30 11.52
C ASP A 300 2.98 8.38 12.66
N ARG A 301 3.61 8.44 13.83
CA ARG A 301 3.12 7.72 15.01
C ARG A 301 1.76 8.25 15.46
N ALA A 302 1.52 9.55 15.37
CA ALA A 302 0.20 10.12 15.66
C ALA A 302 -0.85 9.66 14.63
N VAL A 303 -0.50 9.61 13.34
CA VAL A 303 -1.35 9.06 12.27
C VAL A 303 -1.68 7.58 12.53
N TRP A 304 -0.66 6.76 12.81
CA TRP A 304 -0.84 5.34 13.11
C TRP A 304 -1.71 5.14 14.36
N ALA A 305 -1.46 5.87 15.43
CA ALA A 305 -2.22 5.75 16.67
C ALA A 305 -3.68 6.21 16.50
N TYR A 306 -3.95 7.19 15.63
CA TYR A 306 -5.31 7.54 15.24
C TYR A 306 -6.00 6.36 14.53
N ALA A 307 -5.34 5.75 13.53
CA ALA A 307 -5.91 4.64 12.77
C ALA A 307 -6.19 3.42 13.65
N ASP A 308 -5.27 3.10 14.55
CA ASP A 308 -5.38 1.98 15.49
C ASP A 308 -6.56 2.17 16.47
N ARG A 309 -6.64 3.34 17.12
CA ARG A 309 -7.75 3.69 18.02
C ARG A 309 -9.09 3.72 17.29
N ARG A 310 -9.12 4.21 16.06
CA ARG A 310 -10.34 4.25 15.25
C ARG A 310 -10.82 2.84 14.90
N ALA A 311 -9.93 1.95 14.48
CA ALA A 311 -10.27 0.56 14.20
C ALA A 311 -10.80 -0.16 15.44
N LEU A 312 -10.17 0.04 16.60
CA LEU A 312 -10.65 -0.50 17.87
C LEU A 312 -12.05 0.01 18.22
N ARG A 313 -12.28 1.33 18.13
CA ARG A 313 -13.58 1.95 18.40
C ARG A 313 -14.67 1.40 17.47
N GLU A 314 -14.44 1.42 16.17
CA GLU A 314 -15.41 0.90 15.18
C GLU A 314 -15.64 -0.61 15.35
N GLY A 315 -14.60 -1.37 15.70
CA GLY A 315 -14.73 -2.79 16.03
C GLY A 315 -15.64 -3.04 17.24
N LEU A 316 -15.47 -2.26 18.31
CA LEU A 316 -16.33 -2.31 19.50
C LEU A 316 -17.78 -1.91 19.20
N GLU A 317 -18.00 -0.90 18.35
CA GLU A 317 -19.34 -0.50 17.90
C GLU A 317 -20.03 -1.61 17.12
N VAL A 318 -19.31 -2.30 16.22
CA VAL A 318 -19.82 -3.47 15.50
C VAL A 318 -20.21 -4.59 16.48
N LEU A 319 -19.37 -4.89 17.47
CA LEU A 319 -19.68 -5.89 18.50
C LEU A 319 -20.93 -5.52 19.31
N ALA A 320 -21.08 -4.25 19.67
CA ALA A 320 -22.24 -3.76 20.41
C ALA A 320 -23.54 -3.87 19.59
N LEU A 321 -23.47 -3.66 18.27
CA LEU A 321 -24.62 -3.83 17.37
C LEU A 321 -25.03 -5.30 17.19
N LEU A 322 -24.07 -6.22 17.14
CA LEU A 322 -24.33 -7.65 16.94
C LEU A 322 -24.90 -8.35 18.18
N ASN A 323 -24.75 -7.75 19.37
CA ASN A 323 -25.26 -8.30 20.63
C ASN A 323 -26.66 -7.76 21.01
N ARG A 324 -27.28 -6.95 20.14
CA ARG A 324 -28.67 -6.47 20.28
C ARG A 324 -29.61 -7.31 19.42
#